data_AF-A0A965BE54-F1
#
_entry.id   AF-A0A965BE54-F1
#
_cell.length_a   1.000
_cell.length_b   1.000
_cell.length_c   1.000
_cell.angle_alpha   90.00
_cell.angle_beta   90.00
_cell.angle_gamma   90.00
#
_symmetry.space_group_name_H-M   'P 1'
#
loop_
_entity.id
_entity.type
_entity.pdbx_description
1 polymer ?
#
loop_
_entity_poly.entity_id
_entity_poly.type
_entity_poly.pdbx_seq_one_letter_code
_entity_poly.pdbx_strand_id
1 'polypeptide(L)'
;MLPTRSAWLPSVRYLVRAMKMSDAKALADKALSMSSAREIYAMWRPTPMYRALGLEKALGTNCKIFYKYEGVSPAGSHKPNTSVPQAYYNAQAGIKRLTTETGAGQWGSSLSFACNLFDIECKVFMVRVSYDSKPYRRLMMETWGGNCVASPSEETNAGRAILAEHPDSSGSLGIAISEAVEQAAMREDTNYALGSVLNHVLLHQTVVGQEAKEQLEMAGAYPDVVVGCVGGGSNFAGIAFPFLQDKLAGKDIRIVAVEPASCPTLTEGTFEYDFGDSAGMTPLMPMYTLGADFVPPSIHAGGLRYHGDSPIISA
;
A
#
# COMPACT_ATOMS: atom_id res chain seq x y z
N MET A 1 4.73 -36.37 14.23
CA MET A 1 5.98 -35.74 14.71
C MET A 1 5.94 -34.29 14.28
N LEU A 2 5.73 -33.37 15.23
CA LEU A 2 5.75 -31.92 14.96
C LEU A 2 7.21 -31.51 14.66
N PRO A 3 7.48 -30.75 13.59
CA PRO A 3 8.83 -30.27 13.31
C PRO A 3 9.31 -29.35 14.43
N THR A 4 10.58 -29.48 14.79
CA THR A 4 11.25 -28.77 15.87
C THR A 4 11.28 -27.25 15.64
N ARG A 5 11.26 -26.49 16.74
CA ARG A 5 11.21 -25.02 16.84
C ARG A 5 12.35 -24.24 16.13
N SER A 6 13.23 -24.88 15.35
CA SER A 6 14.41 -24.24 14.74
C SER A 6 14.21 -23.78 13.29
N ALA A 7 13.05 -24.00 12.67
CA ALA A 7 12.76 -23.55 11.29
C ALA A 7 12.04 -22.17 11.22
N TRP A 8 11.71 -21.56 12.35
CA TRP A 8 10.83 -20.39 12.47
C TRP A 8 11.53 -19.00 12.44
N LEU A 9 12.82 -18.92 12.07
CA LEU A 9 13.66 -17.75 12.40
C LEU A 9 14.35 -16.95 11.28
N PRO A 10 14.21 -17.24 9.96
CA PRO A 10 14.61 -16.27 8.93
C PRO A 10 13.53 -15.21 8.70
N SER A 11 12.29 -15.58 8.39
CA SER A 11 11.24 -14.68 7.86
C SER A 11 10.77 -13.58 8.82
N VAL A 12 10.76 -13.82 10.14
CA VAL A 12 10.37 -12.81 11.15
C VAL A 12 11.46 -11.76 11.40
N ARG A 13 12.74 -12.03 11.08
CA ARG A 13 13.82 -11.04 11.23
C ARG A 13 13.72 -9.91 10.20
N TYR A 14 13.13 -10.14 9.03
CA TYR A 14 13.18 -9.19 7.91
C TYR A 14 12.16 -8.05 8.02
N LEU A 15 10.94 -8.31 8.51
CA LEU A 15 9.96 -7.25 8.79
C LEU A 15 10.35 -6.41 10.02
N VAL A 16 11.13 -6.98 10.95
CA VAL A 16 11.57 -6.31 12.19
C VAL A 16 12.87 -5.52 12.00
N ARG A 17 13.68 -5.80 10.96
CA ARG A 17 14.90 -5.02 10.69
C ARG A 17 14.59 -3.58 10.25
N ALA A 18 13.40 -3.33 9.71
CA ALA A 18 12.86 -1.98 9.49
C ALA A 18 12.67 -1.15 10.79
N MET A 19 12.77 -1.76 11.98
CA MET A 19 12.53 -1.08 13.27
C MET A 19 13.69 -1.13 14.27
N LYS A 20 14.84 -1.76 13.95
CA LYS A 20 16.01 -1.72 14.84
C LYS A 20 16.89 -0.51 14.54
N MET A 21 16.44 0.64 15.05
CA MET A 21 17.22 1.88 15.15
C MET A 21 18.36 1.71 16.16
N SER A 22 19.55 1.36 15.70
CA SER A 22 20.78 1.47 16.49
C SER A 22 21.83 2.24 15.70
N ASP A 23 21.69 3.57 15.72
CA ASP A 23 22.78 4.57 15.80
C ASP A 23 22.25 5.95 15.41
N ALA A 24 21.44 6.53 16.30
CA ALA A 24 20.76 7.82 16.11
C ALA A 24 21.70 8.99 15.79
N LYS A 25 23.00 8.88 16.10
CA LYS A 25 23.98 9.95 15.90
C LYS A 25 24.56 9.99 14.48
N ALA A 26 24.88 8.83 13.89
CA ALA A 26 25.36 8.76 12.51
C ALA A 26 24.22 8.98 11.48
N LEU A 27 22.99 8.61 11.85
CA LEU A 27 21.78 8.90 11.07
C LEU A 27 21.45 10.39 11.05
N ALA A 28 21.68 11.12 12.14
CA ALA A 28 21.41 12.56 12.25
C ALA A 28 22.31 13.40 11.31
N ASP A 29 23.60 13.05 11.23
CA ASP A 29 24.54 13.80 10.38
C ASP A 29 24.29 13.57 8.87
N LYS A 30 23.75 12.41 8.48
CA LYS A 30 23.36 12.11 7.08
C LYS A 30 21.99 12.67 6.71
N ALA A 31 21.08 12.77 7.69
CA ALA A 31 19.74 13.35 7.52
C ALA A 31 19.76 14.85 7.15
N LEU A 32 20.83 15.57 7.50
CA LEU A 32 20.96 17.01 7.27
C LEU A 32 21.16 17.41 5.79
N SER A 33 21.43 16.45 4.88
CA SER A 33 21.55 16.74 3.43
C SER A 33 20.36 16.27 2.58
N MET A 34 19.47 15.45 3.14
CA MET A 34 18.32 14.89 2.43
C MET A 34 17.05 15.63 2.81
N SER A 35 16.22 15.99 1.82
CA SER A 35 14.88 16.50 2.10
C SER A 35 14.10 15.48 2.93
N SER A 36 13.62 15.90 4.08
CA SER A 36 12.73 15.12 4.95
C SER A 36 11.46 14.71 4.20
N ALA A 37 10.79 13.65 4.66
CA ALA A 37 9.50 13.24 4.10
C ALA A 37 8.46 14.39 4.07
N ARG A 38 8.52 15.30 5.05
CA ARG A 38 7.63 16.47 5.13
C ARG A 38 7.93 17.52 4.04
N GLU A 39 9.19 17.77 3.74
CA GLU A 39 9.58 18.69 2.66
C GLU A 39 9.16 18.14 1.30
N ILE A 40 9.28 16.82 1.10
CA ILE A 40 8.80 16.17 -0.12
C ILE A 40 7.28 16.24 -0.25
N TYR A 41 6.54 16.07 0.85
CA TYR A 41 5.08 16.23 0.84
C TYR A 41 4.64 17.61 0.34
N ALA A 42 5.41 18.66 0.62
CA ALA A 42 5.07 20.01 0.17
C ALA A 42 4.96 20.16 -1.36
N MET A 43 5.45 19.18 -2.14
CA MET A 43 5.24 19.14 -3.59
C MET A 43 3.77 18.96 -4.01
N TRP A 44 2.92 18.33 -3.18
CA TRP A 44 1.52 18.09 -3.52
C TRP A 44 0.53 18.19 -2.35
N ARG A 45 1.03 18.30 -1.12
CA ARG A 45 0.21 18.41 0.10
C ARG A 45 0.18 19.85 0.62
N PRO A 46 -0.93 20.30 1.23
CA PRO A 46 -2.17 19.54 1.43
C PRO A 46 -2.94 19.30 0.13
N THR A 47 -3.57 18.13 0.00
CA THR A 47 -4.39 17.85 -1.19
C THR A 47 -5.70 18.61 -1.13
N PRO A 48 -6.30 19.00 -2.26
CA PRO A 48 -7.54 19.75 -2.23
C PRO A 48 -8.72 18.90 -1.74
N MET A 49 -9.64 19.54 -1.04
CA MET A 49 -10.95 18.99 -0.74
C MET A 49 -11.99 19.80 -1.50
N TYR A 50 -12.86 19.12 -2.24
CA TYR A 50 -13.87 19.74 -3.08
C TYR A 50 -15.26 19.44 -2.56
N ARG A 51 -16.19 20.38 -2.76
CA ARG A 51 -17.62 20.12 -2.63
C ARG A 51 -18.20 19.74 -4.00
N ALA A 52 -18.84 18.58 -4.08
CA ALA A 52 -19.37 18.03 -5.32
C ALA A 52 -20.75 18.60 -5.69
N LEU A 53 -20.86 19.92 -5.87
CA LEU A 53 -22.13 20.62 -6.15
C LEU A 53 -22.90 20.03 -7.35
N GLY A 54 -22.18 19.60 -8.39
CA GLY A 54 -22.79 18.96 -9.56
C GLY A 54 -23.43 17.61 -9.22
N LEU A 55 -22.79 16.82 -8.37
CA LEU A 55 -23.33 15.54 -7.88
C LEU A 55 -24.50 15.77 -6.93
N GLU A 56 -24.40 16.74 -6.01
CA GLU A 56 -25.50 17.13 -5.12
C GLU A 56 -26.76 17.48 -5.94
N LYS A 57 -26.61 18.33 -6.97
CA LYS A 57 -27.69 18.71 -7.88
C LYS A 57 -28.27 17.52 -8.65
N ALA A 58 -27.40 16.64 -9.19
CA ALA A 58 -27.83 15.48 -9.96
C ALA A 58 -28.64 14.47 -9.11
N LEU A 59 -28.32 14.35 -7.82
CA LEU A 59 -29.04 13.48 -6.88
C LEU A 59 -30.29 14.15 -6.28
N GLY A 60 -30.49 15.45 -6.49
CA GLY A 60 -31.58 16.20 -5.85
C GLY A 60 -31.46 16.21 -4.32
N THR A 61 -30.25 16.07 -3.77
CA THR A 61 -30.03 15.97 -2.33
C THR A 61 -29.65 17.31 -1.72
N ASN A 62 -30.06 17.50 -0.46
CA ASN A 62 -29.61 18.61 0.38
C ASN A 62 -28.35 18.27 1.17
N CYS A 63 -27.87 17.02 1.10
CA CYS A 63 -26.60 16.62 1.71
C CYS A 63 -25.43 17.38 1.07
N LYS A 64 -24.49 17.86 1.90
CA LYS A 64 -23.22 18.38 1.41
C LYS A 64 -22.28 17.21 1.15
N ILE A 65 -21.80 17.07 -0.09
CA ILE A 65 -20.89 15.99 -0.48
C ILE A 65 -19.50 16.58 -0.67
N PHE A 66 -18.58 16.21 0.20
CA PHE A 66 -17.17 16.57 0.08
C PHE A 66 -16.34 15.35 -0.35
N TYR A 67 -15.33 15.57 -1.19
CA TYR A 67 -14.34 14.55 -1.50
C TYR A 67 -12.92 15.11 -1.37
N LYS A 68 -12.08 14.36 -0.64
CA LYS A 68 -10.65 14.64 -0.48
C LYS A 68 -9.91 14.05 -1.67
N TYR A 69 -9.34 14.91 -2.53
CA TYR A 69 -8.79 14.47 -3.81
C TYR A 69 -7.29 14.16 -3.72
N GLU A 70 -6.99 12.92 -3.34
CA GLU A 70 -5.61 12.39 -3.26
C GLU A 70 -4.96 12.12 -4.63
N GLY A 71 -5.65 12.43 -5.74
CA GLY A 71 -5.15 12.22 -7.10
C GLY A 71 -4.13 13.26 -7.58
N VAL A 72 -3.85 14.31 -6.79
CA VAL A 72 -2.91 15.39 -7.16
C VAL A 72 -1.44 15.04 -6.93
N SER A 73 -1.14 13.92 -6.28
CA SER A 73 0.25 13.51 -6.08
C SER A 73 0.91 13.16 -7.42
N PRO A 74 2.25 13.20 -7.53
CA PRO A 74 2.94 12.83 -8.77
C PRO A 74 2.56 11.44 -9.30
N ALA A 75 2.30 10.48 -8.41
CA ALA A 75 1.86 9.13 -8.77
C ALA A 75 0.35 8.99 -9.08
N GLY A 76 -0.42 10.07 -8.87
CA GLY A 76 -1.87 10.12 -9.10
C GLY A 76 -2.68 9.30 -8.10
N SER A 77 -2.25 9.19 -6.84
CA SER A 77 -2.99 8.50 -5.76
C SER A 77 -2.49 8.87 -4.36
N HIS A 78 -3.09 8.32 -3.31
CA HIS A 78 -2.65 8.46 -1.91
C HIS A 78 -1.32 7.73 -1.60
N LYS A 79 -0.84 6.86 -2.49
CA LYS A 79 0.30 5.97 -2.18
C LYS A 79 1.63 6.68 -1.88
N PRO A 80 1.93 7.88 -2.44
CA PRO A 80 3.14 8.62 -2.06
C PRO A 80 3.20 8.98 -0.58
N ASN A 81 2.05 9.08 0.09
CA ASN A 81 1.99 9.29 1.53
C ASN A 81 2.64 8.14 2.32
N THR A 82 2.88 6.96 1.75
CA THR A 82 3.64 5.90 2.43
C THR A 82 4.93 5.54 1.70
N SER A 83 5.02 5.64 0.36
CA SER A 83 6.28 5.32 -0.32
C SER A 83 7.40 6.29 0.02
N VAL A 84 7.10 7.59 0.18
CA VAL A 84 8.09 8.60 0.56
C VAL A 84 8.70 8.34 1.93
N PRO A 85 7.91 8.19 3.03
CA PRO A 85 8.51 7.87 4.32
C PRO A 85 9.21 6.51 4.33
N GLN A 86 8.69 5.50 3.62
CA GLN A 86 9.38 4.21 3.50
C GLN A 86 10.75 4.36 2.81
N ALA A 87 10.83 5.06 1.68
CA ALA A 87 12.09 5.29 0.97
C ALA A 87 13.05 6.16 1.80
N TYR A 88 12.54 7.20 2.46
CA TYR A 88 13.31 8.05 3.37
C TYR A 88 13.99 7.24 4.49
N TYR A 89 13.22 6.44 5.24
CA TYR A 89 13.78 5.66 6.34
C TYR A 89 14.75 4.58 5.87
N ASN A 90 14.51 3.97 4.70
CA ASN A 90 15.44 3.02 4.10
C ASN A 90 16.74 3.69 3.64
N ALA A 91 16.67 4.88 3.03
CA ALA A 91 17.86 5.65 2.64
C ALA A 91 18.71 6.02 3.86
N GLN A 92 18.06 6.46 4.93
CA GLN A 92 18.70 6.74 6.22
C GLN A 92 19.39 5.48 6.77
N ALA A 93 18.71 4.33 6.74
CA ALA A 93 19.26 3.04 7.15
C ALA A 93 20.38 2.50 6.22
N GLY A 94 20.73 3.21 5.14
CA GLY A 94 21.79 2.84 4.22
C GLY A 94 21.40 1.78 3.18
N ILE A 95 20.11 1.45 3.09
CA ILE A 95 19.55 0.52 2.10
C ILE A 95 19.72 1.11 0.70
N LYS A 96 20.09 0.25 -0.24
CA LYS A 96 20.43 0.63 -1.62
C LYS A 96 19.35 0.30 -2.62
N ARG A 97 18.50 -0.67 -2.29
CA ARG A 97 17.42 -1.13 -3.16
C ARG A 97 16.14 -1.39 -2.37
N LEU A 98 15.02 -1.03 -2.96
CA LEU A 98 13.71 -1.51 -2.55
C LEU A 98 13.12 -2.42 -3.62
N THR A 99 12.63 -3.58 -3.20
CA THR A 99 11.81 -4.46 -4.02
C THR A 99 10.35 -4.30 -3.63
N THR A 100 9.45 -4.47 -4.59
CA THR A 100 8.02 -4.44 -4.32
C THR A 100 7.21 -5.17 -5.40
N GLU A 101 5.97 -5.49 -5.08
CA GLU A 101 4.96 -5.96 -6.02
C GLU A 101 4.16 -4.80 -6.63
N THR A 102 3.48 -5.03 -7.74
CA THR A 102 2.33 -4.19 -8.09
C THR A 102 1.32 -4.92 -8.96
N GLY A 103 0.03 -4.69 -8.70
CA GLY A 103 -1.05 -5.16 -9.57
C GLY A 103 -1.19 -4.25 -10.78
N ALA A 104 -2.08 -3.25 -10.68
CA ALA A 104 -2.34 -2.33 -11.79
C ALA A 104 -1.28 -1.23 -11.96
N GLY A 105 -0.27 -1.14 -11.08
CA GLY A 105 0.88 -0.24 -11.21
C GLY A 105 0.90 1.00 -10.34
N GLN A 106 -0.17 1.30 -9.58
CA GLN A 106 -0.22 2.50 -8.73
C GLN A 106 0.84 2.47 -7.63
N TRP A 107 1.05 1.30 -7.01
CA TRP A 107 2.04 1.15 -5.94
C TRP A 107 3.46 1.18 -6.49
N GLY A 108 3.74 0.41 -7.54
CA GLY A 108 5.04 0.45 -8.23
C GLY A 108 5.41 1.87 -8.65
N SER A 109 4.49 2.61 -9.28
CA SER A 109 4.71 4.02 -9.69
C SER A 109 5.08 4.91 -8.49
N SER A 110 4.35 4.75 -7.38
CA SER A 110 4.58 5.52 -6.16
C SER A 110 5.94 5.24 -5.52
N LEU A 111 6.35 3.97 -5.50
CA LEU A 111 7.63 3.58 -4.93
C LEU A 111 8.78 3.97 -5.85
N SER A 112 8.67 3.80 -7.17
CA SER A 112 9.67 4.29 -8.13
C SER A 112 9.90 5.79 -8.00
N PHE A 113 8.82 6.59 -7.91
CA PHE A 113 8.92 8.02 -7.62
C PHE A 113 9.69 8.30 -6.32
N ALA A 114 9.30 7.66 -5.22
CA ALA A 114 9.94 7.90 -3.93
C ALA A 114 11.42 7.47 -3.91
N CYS A 115 11.74 6.31 -4.45
CA CYS A 115 13.11 5.82 -4.57
C CYS A 115 14.00 6.76 -5.38
N ASN A 116 13.45 7.34 -6.47
CA ASN A 116 14.17 8.32 -7.28
C ASN A 116 14.57 9.57 -6.50
N LEU A 117 13.72 10.05 -5.58
CA LEU A 117 14.03 11.22 -4.74
C LEU A 117 15.16 10.97 -3.72
N PHE A 118 15.47 9.71 -3.44
CA PHE A 118 16.41 9.30 -2.39
C PHE A 118 17.57 8.46 -2.91
N ASP A 119 17.78 8.41 -4.23
CA ASP A 119 18.83 7.63 -4.88
C ASP A 119 18.86 6.15 -4.46
N ILE A 120 17.66 5.57 -4.30
CA ILE A 120 17.47 4.13 -4.04
C ILE A 120 17.07 3.46 -5.35
N GLU A 121 17.60 2.26 -5.62
CA GLU A 121 17.13 1.44 -6.73
C GLU A 121 15.73 0.88 -6.44
N CYS A 122 14.79 0.99 -7.38
CA CYS A 122 13.46 0.41 -7.24
C CYS A 122 13.27 -0.76 -8.21
N LYS A 123 13.08 -1.97 -7.69
CA LYS A 123 12.73 -3.18 -8.46
C LYS A 123 11.26 -3.52 -8.22
N VAL A 124 10.47 -3.59 -9.28
CA VAL A 124 9.02 -3.80 -9.21
C VAL A 124 8.65 -5.09 -9.94
N PHE A 125 7.99 -6.00 -9.24
CA PHE A 125 7.37 -7.20 -9.81
C PHE A 125 5.90 -6.89 -10.11
N MET A 126 5.57 -6.67 -11.37
CA MET A 126 4.22 -6.32 -11.81
C MET A 126 3.49 -7.56 -12.33
N VAL A 127 2.28 -7.81 -11.84
CA VAL A 127 1.44 -8.95 -12.27
C VAL A 127 1.37 -9.01 -13.80
N ARG A 128 1.72 -10.13 -14.41
CA ARG A 128 1.95 -10.29 -15.86
C ARG A 128 0.80 -9.76 -16.72
N VAL A 129 -0.44 -10.19 -16.47
CA VAL A 129 -1.59 -9.67 -17.23
C VAL A 129 -1.74 -8.15 -17.12
N SER A 130 -1.36 -7.56 -15.98
CA SER A 130 -1.39 -6.10 -15.80
C SER A 130 -0.19 -5.43 -16.46
N TYR A 131 0.99 -6.04 -16.44
CA TYR A 131 2.18 -5.58 -17.14
C TYR A 131 1.90 -5.44 -18.65
N ASP A 132 1.26 -6.44 -19.24
CA ASP A 132 0.96 -6.48 -20.68
C ASP A 132 -0.19 -5.53 -21.05
N SER A 133 -1.27 -5.51 -20.26
CA SER A 133 -2.47 -4.71 -20.56
C SER A 133 -2.38 -3.24 -20.13
N LYS A 134 -1.47 -2.87 -19.22
CA LYS A 134 -1.38 -1.51 -18.64
C LYS A 134 0.03 -0.90 -18.80
N PRO A 135 0.56 -0.78 -20.03
CA PRO A 135 1.95 -0.35 -20.27
C PRO A 135 2.23 1.08 -19.78
N TYR A 136 1.22 1.96 -19.72
CA TYR A 136 1.42 3.35 -19.26
C TYR A 136 1.88 3.45 -17.81
N ARG A 137 1.45 2.53 -16.93
CA ARG A 137 1.94 2.51 -15.54
C ARG A 137 3.36 1.99 -15.47
N ARG A 138 3.74 1.03 -16.32
CA ARG A 138 5.13 0.60 -16.46
C ARG A 138 6.02 1.76 -16.93
N LEU A 139 5.62 2.46 -17.99
CA LEU A 139 6.35 3.63 -18.50
C LEU A 139 6.55 4.70 -17.43
N MET A 140 5.54 4.93 -16.58
CA MET A 140 5.60 5.86 -15.46
C MET A 140 6.63 5.42 -14.40
N MET A 141 6.71 4.13 -14.08
CA MET A 141 7.75 3.59 -13.19
C MET A 141 9.15 3.77 -13.80
N GLU A 142 9.32 3.42 -15.07
CA GLU A 142 10.59 3.52 -15.81
C GLU A 142 11.07 4.97 -15.95
N THR A 143 10.15 5.93 -16.09
CA THR A 143 10.46 7.37 -16.13
C THR A 143 11.12 7.84 -14.83
N TRP A 144 10.80 7.23 -13.69
CA TRP A 144 11.46 7.47 -12.40
C TRP A 144 12.59 6.48 -12.10
N GLY A 145 13.12 5.79 -13.12
CA GLY A 145 14.23 4.86 -12.97
C GLY A 145 13.86 3.53 -12.27
N GLY A 146 12.57 3.23 -12.12
CA GLY A 146 12.11 1.93 -11.63
C GLY A 146 12.35 0.82 -12.65
N ASN A 147 12.86 -0.31 -12.20
CA ASN A 147 13.01 -1.53 -12.99
C ASN A 147 11.76 -2.41 -12.79
N CYS A 148 10.83 -2.36 -13.76
CA CYS A 148 9.57 -3.11 -13.69
C CYS A 148 9.64 -4.37 -14.55
N VAL A 149 9.36 -5.53 -13.94
CA VAL A 149 9.38 -6.85 -14.59
C VAL A 149 8.05 -7.57 -14.42
N ALA A 150 7.68 -8.38 -15.40
CA ALA A 150 6.46 -9.16 -15.36
C ALA A 150 6.60 -10.36 -14.39
N SER A 151 5.67 -10.47 -13.46
CA SER A 151 5.55 -11.56 -12.48
C SER A 151 4.43 -12.54 -12.85
N PRO A 152 4.67 -13.86 -12.90
CA PRO A 152 5.87 -14.57 -12.41
C PRO A 152 7.08 -14.33 -13.32
N SER A 153 8.29 -14.19 -12.79
CA SER A 153 9.50 -13.92 -13.58
C SER A 153 10.52 -15.08 -13.56
N GLU A 154 11.44 -15.09 -14.50
CA GLU A 154 12.59 -16.01 -14.50
C GLU A 154 13.70 -15.57 -13.52
N GLU A 155 13.57 -14.39 -12.87
CA GLU A 155 14.62 -13.81 -12.03
C GLU A 155 14.68 -14.42 -10.62
N THR A 156 13.61 -15.10 -10.18
CA THR A 156 13.47 -15.63 -8.82
C THR A 156 13.15 -17.13 -8.83
N ASN A 157 13.42 -17.84 -7.73
CA ASN A 157 13.02 -19.25 -7.62
C ASN A 157 11.50 -19.38 -7.53
N ALA A 158 10.82 -18.48 -6.81
CA ALA A 158 9.37 -18.44 -6.72
C ALA A 158 8.73 -18.28 -8.11
N GLY A 159 9.22 -17.34 -8.92
CA GLY A 159 8.76 -17.13 -10.29
C GLY A 159 9.04 -18.33 -11.20
N ARG A 160 10.27 -18.87 -11.18
CA ARG A 160 10.63 -20.07 -11.95
C ARG A 160 9.80 -21.30 -11.58
N ALA A 161 9.49 -21.50 -10.30
CA ALA A 161 8.65 -22.60 -9.85
C ALA A 161 7.24 -22.51 -10.44
N ILE A 162 6.64 -21.32 -10.42
CA ILE A 162 5.32 -21.09 -11.03
C ILE A 162 5.38 -21.29 -12.54
N LEU A 163 6.41 -20.79 -13.24
CA LEU A 163 6.52 -20.94 -14.69
C LEU A 163 6.80 -22.38 -15.13
N ALA A 164 7.44 -23.20 -14.29
CA ALA A 164 7.65 -24.62 -14.57
C ALA A 164 6.33 -25.42 -14.55
N GLU A 165 5.42 -25.08 -13.63
CA GLU A 165 4.11 -25.75 -13.48
C GLU A 165 3.03 -25.13 -14.39
N HIS A 166 3.09 -23.80 -14.57
CA HIS A 166 2.15 -22.99 -15.34
C HIS A 166 2.90 -22.00 -16.25
N PRO A 167 3.42 -22.46 -17.41
CA PRO A 167 4.17 -21.61 -18.33
C PRO A 167 3.39 -20.37 -18.83
N ASP A 168 2.07 -20.51 -18.97
CA ASP A 168 1.16 -19.45 -19.44
C ASP A 168 0.52 -18.65 -18.29
N SER A 169 1.10 -18.70 -17.08
CA SER A 169 0.54 -18.02 -15.90
C SER A 169 0.37 -16.52 -16.14
N SER A 170 -0.86 -16.03 -15.94
CA SER A 170 -1.20 -14.61 -16.00
C SER A 170 -0.68 -13.81 -14.79
N GLY A 171 -0.11 -14.50 -13.80
CA GLY A 171 0.32 -13.95 -12.52
C GLY A 171 -0.83 -13.60 -11.57
N SER A 172 -0.46 -13.42 -10.30
CA SER A 172 -1.33 -12.89 -9.24
C SER A 172 -0.55 -11.90 -8.39
N LEU A 173 -1.25 -11.09 -7.59
CA LEU A 173 -0.57 -10.16 -6.68
C LEU A 173 0.27 -10.92 -5.64
N GLY A 174 -0.24 -12.04 -5.13
CA GLY A 174 0.49 -12.87 -4.18
C GLY A 174 1.79 -13.45 -4.75
N ILE A 175 1.79 -13.92 -6.00
CA ILE A 175 3.04 -14.38 -6.67
C ILE A 175 4.07 -13.24 -6.75
N ALA A 176 3.62 -12.05 -7.14
CA ALA A 176 4.50 -10.88 -7.23
C ALA A 176 5.07 -10.45 -5.87
N ILE A 177 4.30 -10.60 -4.78
CA ILE A 177 4.81 -10.38 -3.41
C ILE A 177 5.89 -11.42 -3.09
N SER A 178 5.65 -12.70 -3.37
CA SER A 178 6.62 -13.75 -3.08
C SER A 178 7.95 -13.53 -3.82
N GLU A 179 7.93 -13.12 -5.09
CA GLU A 179 9.15 -12.76 -5.83
C GLU A 179 9.87 -11.55 -5.22
N ALA A 180 9.12 -10.50 -4.86
CA ALA A 180 9.68 -9.29 -4.28
C ALA A 180 10.32 -9.55 -2.91
N VAL A 181 9.67 -10.38 -2.08
CA VAL A 181 10.15 -10.80 -0.76
C VAL A 181 11.38 -11.71 -0.90
N GLU A 182 11.39 -12.66 -1.84
CA GLU A 182 12.56 -13.51 -2.10
C GLU A 182 13.80 -12.67 -2.45
N GLN A 183 13.66 -11.71 -3.37
CA GLN A 183 14.76 -10.84 -3.77
C GLN A 183 15.30 -10.00 -2.60
N ALA A 184 14.43 -9.49 -1.74
CA ALA A 184 14.84 -8.77 -0.54
C ALA A 184 15.55 -9.70 0.46
N ALA A 185 15.02 -10.90 0.70
CA ALA A 185 15.60 -11.85 1.65
C ALA A 185 17.01 -12.31 1.26
N MET A 186 17.33 -12.32 -0.03
CA MET A 186 18.62 -12.74 -0.58
C MET A 186 19.74 -11.70 -0.46
N ARG A 187 19.45 -10.47 -0.04
CA ARG A 187 20.43 -9.36 -0.05
C ARG A 187 20.37 -8.54 1.23
N GLU A 188 21.53 -8.14 1.76
CA GLU A 188 21.58 -7.30 2.97
C GLU A 188 21.29 -5.81 2.70
N ASP A 189 21.49 -5.37 1.45
CA ASP A 189 21.31 -3.98 1.01
C ASP A 189 19.94 -3.69 0.42
N THR A 190 19.02 -4.66 0.47
CA THR A 190 17.71 -4.63 -0.17
C THR A 190 16.63 -4.90 0.85
N ASN A 191 15.60 -4.05 0.89
CA ASN A 191 14.41 -4.29 1.68
C ASN A 191 13.17 -4.42 0.79
N TYR A 192 12.19 -5.16 1.26
CA TYR A 192 10.86 -5.22 0.65
C TYR A 192 9.99 -4.08 1.21
N ALA A 193 9.30 -3.36 0.32
CA ALA A 193 8.37 -2.30 0.69
C ALA A 193 6.93 -2.71 0.34
N LEU A 194 6.01 -2.61 1.29
CA LEU A 194 4.60 -2.97 1.12
C LEU A 194 3.71 -1.72 1.13
N GLY A 195 2.77 -1.65 0.19
CA GLY A 195 1.98 -0.44 -0.07
C GLY A 195 0.64 -0.33 0.66
N SER A 196 0.27 -1.33 1.48
CA SER A 196 -1.02 -1.38 2.19
C SER A 196 -0.96 -2.29 3.42
N VAL A 197 -2.11 -2.52 4.09
CA VAL A 197 -2.33 -3.47 5.21
C VAL A 197 -1.61 -3.13 6.52
N LEU A 198 -0.29 -2.88 6.48
CA LEU A 198 0.55 -2.73 7.66
C LEU A 198 0.22 -1.46 8.44
N ASN A 199 0.33 -1.55 9.77
CA ASN A 199 0.00 -0.48 10.70
C ASN A 199 0.72 0.84 10.39
N HIS A 200 2.02 0.77 10.07
CA HIS A 200 2.79 1.98 9.73
C HIS A 200 2.31 2.60 8.41
N VAL A 201 1.83 1.80 7.45
CA VAL A 201 1.25 2.31 6.21
C VAL A 201 -0.02 3.08 6.51
N LEU A 202 -0.90 2.55 7.35
CA LEU A 202 -2.11 3.24 7.78
C LEU A 202 -1.78 4.54 8.52
N LEU A 203 -0.80 4.51 9.43
CA LEU A 203 -0.31 5.68 10.14
C LEU A 203 0.13 6.79 9.18
N HIS A 204 0.99 6.47 8.19
CA HIS A 204 1.46 7.46 7.23
C HIS A 204 0.30 8.08 6.41
N GLN A 205 -0.75 7.31 6.16
CA GLN A 205 -1.93 7.78 5.41
C GLN A 205 -2.84 8.70 6.22
N THR A 206 -2.72 8.77 7.55
CA THR A 206 -3.59 9.61 8.39
C THR A 206 -3.47 11.11 8.11
N VAL A 207 -2.41 11.54 7.42
CA VAL A 207 -2.27 12.92 6.89
C VAL A 207 -3.48 13.33 6.06
N VAL A 208 -4.13 12.39 5.36
CA VAL A 208 -5.31 12.64 4.53
C VAL A 208 -6.48 13.13 5.39
N GLY A 209 -6.81 12.40 6.46
CA GLY A 209 -7.89 12.77 7.37
C GLY A 209 -7.55 13.95 8.28
N GLN A 210 -6.28 14.12 8.65
CA GLN A 210 -5.84 15.31 9.41
C GLN A 210 -6.09 16.59 8.61
N GLU A 211 -5.65 16.64 7.35
CA GLU A 211 -5.93 17.77 6.47
C GLU A 211 -7.43 17.94 6.19
N ALA A 212 -8.17 16.83 6.03
CA ALA A 212 -9.61 16.90 5.79
C ALA A 212 -10.36 17.55 6.96
N LYS A 213 -9.94 17.32 8.21
CA LYS A 213 -10.53 17.97 9.40
C LYS A 213 -10.37 19.49 9.33
N GLU A 214 -9.15 19.96 9.07
CA GLU A 214 -8.86 21.39 8.93
C GLU A 214 -9.64 22.02 7.78
N GLN A 215 -9.70 21.33 6.63
CA GLN A 215 -10.41 21.84 5.45
C GLN A 215 -11.93 21.86 5.62
N LEU A 216 -12.51 20.91 6.38
CA LEU A 216 -13.94 20.92 6.71
C LEU A 216 -14.27 22.04 7.68
N GLU A 217 -13.41 22.29 8.67
CA GLU A 217 -13.54 23.43 9.58
C GLU A 217 -13.51 24.77 8.82
N MET A 218 -12.58 24.94 7.87
CA MET A 218 -12.53 26.11 6.98
C MET A 218 -13.82 26.30 6.18
N ALA A 219 -14.51 25.21 5.85
CA ALA A 219 -15.78 25.22 5.12
C ALA A 219 -17.01 25.37 6.03
N GLY A 220 -16.83 25.52 7.35
CA GLY A 220 -17.92 25.55 8.33
C GLY A 220 -18.75 24.26 8.31
N ALA A 221 -18.09 23.12 8.08
CA ALA A 221 -18.71 21.81 7.94
C ALA A 221 -18.04 20.78 8.85
N TYR A 222 -18.76 19.70 9.13
CA TYR A 222 -18.25 18.53 9.82
C TYR A 222 -19.01 17.31 9.28
N PRO A 223 -18.38 16.12 9.13
CA PRO A 223 -19.04 15.03 8.42
C PRO A 223 -19.94 14.22 9.35
N ASP A 224 -21.17 13.97 8.90
CA ASP A 224 -22.06 12.96 9.51
C ASP A 224 -21.65 11.54 9.08
N VAL A 225 -21.09 11.41 7.88
CA VAL A 225 -20.65 10.14 7.29
C VAL A 225 -19.28 10.31 6.63
N VAL A 226 -18.36 9.41 6.93
CA VAL A 226 -17.07 9.28 6.24
C VAL A 226 -17.06 7.97 5.46
N VAL A 227 -16.84 8.06 4.15
CA VAL A 227 -16.88 6.92 3.22
C VAL A 227 -15.52 6.79 2.54
N GLY A 228 -15.02 5.56 2.38
CA GLY A 228 -13.81 5.30 1.60
C GLY A 228 -13.74 3.88 1.07
N CYS A 229 -13.04 3.70 -0.06
CA CYS A 229 -12.90 2.40 -0.69
C CYS A 229 -11.83 1.54 0.02
N VAL A 230 -11.99 0.22 0.01
CA VAL A 230 -11.09 -0.72 0.67
C VAL A 230 -10.47 -1.66 -0.35
N GLY A 231 -9.13 -1.62 -0.41
CA GLY A 231 -8.32 -2.67 -1.03
C GLY A 231 -7.70 -3.48 0.10
N GLY A 232 -6.48 -3.15 0.50
CA GLY A 232 -5.93 -3.51 1.83
C GLY A 232 -6.12 -2.41 2.87
N GLY A 233 -7.16 -1.58 2.67
CA GLY A 233 -7.63 -0.61 3.67
C GLY A 233 -6.83 0.69 3.90
N SER A 234 -5.60 0.83 3.40
CA SER A 234 -4.74 1.96 3.77
C SER A 234 -5.29 3.36 3.44
N ASN A 235 -5.99 3.54 2.31
CA ASN A 235 -6.61 4.82 1.96
C ASN A 235 -7.81 5.14 2.86
N PHE A 236 -8.62 4.12 3.16
CA PHE A 236 -9.81 4.23 3.99
C PHE A 236 -9.40 4.62 5.41
N ALA A 237 -8.42 3.94 6.00
CA ALA A 237 -7.85 4.35 7.28
C ALA A 237 -7.29 5.78 7.24
N GLY A 238 -6.60 6.15 6.15
CA GLY A 238 -6.04 7.47 5.98
C GLY A 238 -7.07 8.60 6.12
N ILE A 239 -8.23 8.45 5.47
CA ILE A 239 -9.33 9.42 5.60
C ILE A 239 -10.12 9.23 6.90
N ALA A 240 -10.42 7.99 7.30
CA ALA A 240 -11.40 7.70 8.35
C ALA A 240 -10.84 7.74 9.77
N PHE A 241 -9.59 7.33 10.02
CA PHE A 241 -9.08 7.18 11.38
C PHE A 241 -9.06 8.48 12.19
N PRO A 242 -8.69 9.64 11.63
CA PRO A 242 -8.80 10.92 12.35
C PRO A 242 -10.23 11.30 12.76
N PHE A 243 -11.26 10.83 12.05
CA PHE A 243 -12.67 10.99 12.43
C PHE A 243 -13.16 9.85 13.33
N LEU A 244 -12.61 8.65 13.19
CA LEU A 244 -12.86 7.54 14.12
C LEU A 244 -12.44 7.92 15.54
N GLN A 245 -11.32 8.62 15.70
CA GLN A 245 -10.93 9.19 17.00
C GLN A 245 -12.03 10.08 17.59
N ASP A 246 -12.62 10.97 16.78
CA ASP A 246 -13.68 11.87 17.25
C ASP A 246 -14.98 11.09 17.55
N LYS A 247 -15.27 10.03 16.79
CA LYS A 247 -16.37 9.10 17.07
C LYS A 247 -16.19 8.39 18.41
N LEU A 248 -14.99 7.86 18.68
CA LEU A 248 -14.64 7.22 19.95
C LEU A 248 -14.69 8.22 21.12
N ALA A 249 -14.50 9.51 20.86
CA ALA A 249 -14.70 10.59 21.82
C ALA A 249 -16.16 11.05 21.98
N GLY A 250 -17.12 10.38 21.33
CA GLY A 250 -18.55 10.59 21.52
C GLY A 250 -19.28 11.36 20.42
N LYS A 251 -18.61 11.72 19.31
CA LYS A 251 -19.32 12.31 18.16
C LYS A 251 -20.12 11.25 17.40
N ASP A 252 -21.32 11.59 16.97
CA ASP A 252 -22.14 10.72 16.12
C ASP A 252 -21.67 10.83 14.66
N ILE A 253 -20.77 9.93 14.27
CA ILE A 253 -20.21 9.84 12.92
C ILE A 253 -20.35 8.40 12.42
N ARG A 254 -20.90 8.23 11.22
CA ARG A 254 -20.91 6.92 10.56
C ARG A 254 -19.66 6.75 9.70
N ILE A 255 -18.91 5.68 9.92
CA ILE A 255 -17.74 5.33 9.12
C ILE A 255 -18.12 4.15 8.22
N VAL A 256 -17.95 4.29 6.91
CA VAL A 256 -18.41 3.30 5.91
C VAL A 256 -17.28 2.90 4.99
N ALA A 257 -16.86 1.65 5.09
CA ALA A 257 -15.91 1.03 4.17
C ALA A 257 -16.66 0.49 2.96
N VAL A 258 -16.10 0.63 1.75
CA VAL A 258 -16.72 0.19 0.49
C VAL A 258 -15.75 -0.69 -0.29
N GLU A 259 -16.19 -1.88 -0.68
CA GLU A 259 -15.39 -2.87 -1.42
C GLU A 259 -16.14 -3.40 -2.64
N PRO A 260 -15.48 -4.06 -3.60
CA PRO A 260 -16.17 -4.63 -4.74
C PRO A 260 -16.81 -5.98 -4.38
N ALA A 261 -18.03 -6.22 -4.89
CA ALA A 261 -18.68 -7.52 -4.74
C ALA A 261 -17.90 -8.70 -5.36
N SER A 262 -16.95 -8.43 -6.26
CA SER A 262 -16.08 -9.44 -6.87
C SER A 262 -14.87 -9.83 -6.00
N CYS A 263 -14.54 -9.02 -4.99
CA CYS A 263 -13.51 -9.29 -3.99
C CYS A 263 -14.05 -8.85 -2.61
N PRO A 264 -15.07 -9.55 -2.05
CA PRO A 264 -15.82 -9.13 -0.87
C PRO A 264 -15.10 -9.48 0.45
N THR A 265 -13.89 -8.97 0.65
CA THR A 265 -13.03 -9.31 1.81
C THR A 265 -13.67 -9.00 3.16
N LEU A 266 -14.25 -7.82 3.33
CA LEU A 266 -14.85 -7.37 4.58
C LEU A 266 -16.27 -7.90 4.80
N THR A 267 -17.02 -8.19 3.73
CA THR A 267 -18.43 -8.58 3.83
C THR A 267 -18.66 -10.09 3.77
N GLU A 268 -17.78 -10.86 3.10
CA GLU A 268 -17.90 -12.31 2.97
C GLU A 268 -16.64 -13.08 3.42
N GLY A 269 -15.54 -12.38 3.73
CA GLY A 269 -14.30 -13.00 4.20
C GLY A 269 -14.38 -13.53 5.64
N THR A 270 -13.41 -14.37 5.99
CA THR A 270 -13.23 -14.94 7.33
C THR A 270 -12.22 -14.12 8.12
N PHE A 271 -12.48 -13.90 9.42
CA PHE A 271 -11.47 -13.29 10.30
C PHE A 271 -10.58 -14.39 10.90
N GLU A 272 -9.36 -14.49 10.40
CA GLU A 272 -8.39 -15.49 10.83
C GLU A 272 -6.94 -15.01 10.69
N TYR A 273 -5.98 -15.82 11.13
CA TYR A 273 -4.58 -15.58 10.86
C TYR A 273 -4.24 -16.09 9.46
N ASP A 274 -3.86 -15.20 8.56
CA ASP A 274 -3.52 -15.55 7.18
C ASP A 274 -2.27 -14.79 6.69
N PHE A 275 -1.69 -15.28 5.61
CA PHE A 275 -0.52 -14.70 4.97
C PHE A 275 -0.93 -13.54 4.04
N GLY A 276 -0.05 -12.55 3.93
CA GLY A 276 -0.20 -11.44 2.99
C GLY A 276 0.20 -11.82 1.56
N ASP A 277 0.80 -12.99 1.35
CA ASP A 277 1.27 -13.50 0.06
C ASP A 277 0.93 -14.98 -0.14
N SER A 278 0.85 -15.40 -1.39
CA SER A 278 0.45 -16.77 -1.76
C SER A 278 1.51 -17.82 -1.45
N ALA A 279 2.78 -17.46 -1.24
CA ALA A 279 3.85 -18.41 -0.91
C ALA A 279 4.13 -18.50 0.61
N GLY A 280 3.38 -17.79 1.45
CA GLY A 280 3.54 -17.81 2.91
C GLY A 280 4.87 -17.25 3.41
N MET A 281 5.43 -16.27 2.68
CA MET A 281 6.70 -15.62 3.03
C MET A 281 6.52 -14.47 4.02
N THR A 282 5.34 -13.85 4.11
CA THR A 282 5.04 -12.86 5.14
C THR A 282 4.78 -13.54 6.49
N PRO A 283 4.84 -12.80 7.61
CA PRO A 283 4.22 -13.23 8.85
C PRO A 283 2.71 -13.38 8.70
N LEU A 284 2.13 -14.24 9.54
CA LEU A 284 0.68 -14.33 9.72
C LEU A 284 0.13 -13.05 10.35
N MET A 285 -0.97 -12.54 9.82
CA MET A 285 -1.67 -11.36 10.31
C MET A 285 -3.12 -11.71 10.66
N PRO A 286 -3.66 -11.27 11.82
CA PRO A 286 -5.08 -11.43 12.11
C PRO A 286 -5.87 -10.43 11.26
N MET A 287 -6.58 -10.93 10.25
CA MET A 287 -7.28 -10.08 9.28
C MET A 287 -8.53 -10.77 8.73
N TYR A 288 -9.48 -9.96 8.23
CA TYR A 288 -10.44 -10.49 7.27
C TYR A 288 -9.70 -10.89 6.00
N THR A 289 -10.01 -12.07 5.47
CA THR A 289 -9.36 -12.64 4.29
C THR A 289 -10.33 -13.47 3.45
N LEU A 290 -10.06 -13.52 2.14
CA LEU A 290 -10.65 -14.47 1.19
C LEU A 290 -9.76 -15.72 0.98
N GLY A 291 -8.63 -15.81 1.71
CA GLY A 291 -7.58 -16.81 1.54
C GLY A 291 -6.41 -16.29 0.70
N ALA A 292 -5.16 -16.57 1.12
CA ALA A 292 -3.94 -16.11 0.45
C ALA A 292 -3.74 -16.64 -1.00
N ASP A 293 -4.47 -17.68 -1.38
CA ASP A 293 -4.52 -18.27 -2.72
C ASP A 293 -5.67 -17.70 -3.58
N PHE A 294 -6.48 -16.77 -3.06
CA PHE A 294 -7.58 -16.17 -3.79
C PHE A 294 -7.13 -15.47 -5.07
N VAL A 295 -7.80 -15.79 -6.17
CA VAL A 295 -7.60 -15.15 -7.48
C VAL A 295 -8.90 -14.44 -7.89
N PRO A 296 -8.88 -13.10 -8.05
CA PRO A 296 -10.05 -12.36 -8.50
C PRO A 296 -10.56 -12.82 -9.87
N PRO A 297 -11.87 -12.71 -10.15
CA PRO A 297 -12.43 -13.04 -11.46
C PRO A 297 -11.73 -12.29 -12.60
N SER A 298 -11.48 -12.95 -13.73
CA SER A 298 -10.74 -12.38 -14.88
C SER A 298 -11.40 -11.15 -15.51
N ILE A 299 -12.72 -11.06 -15.42
CA ILE A 299 -13.51 -9.92 -15.92
C ILE A 299 -13.48 -8.70 -14.98
N HIS A 300 -12.90 -8.83 -13.78
CA HIS A 300 -12.87 -7.76 -12.80
C HIS A 300 -11.85 -6.68 -13.16
N ALA A 301 -12.35 -5.47 -13.46
CA ALA A 301 -11.54 -4.31 -13.82
C ALA A 301 -11.51 -3.22 -12.73
N GLY A 302 -12.27 -3.36 -11.65
CA GLY A 302 -12.49 -2.31 -10.64
C GLY A 302 -11.30 -2.02 -9.70
N GLY A 303 -10.22 -2.80 -9.76
CA GLY A 303 -9.13 -2.73 -8.79
C GLY A 303 -9.49 -3.45 -7.48
N LEU A 304 -8.92 -3.03 -6.35
CA LEU A 304 -9.27 -3.59 -5.01
C LEU A 304 -9.27 -5.14 -5.02
N ARG A 305 -8.13 -5.71 -5.41
CA ARG A 305 -7.94 -7.15 -5.72
C ARG A 305 -7.22 -7.93 -4.62
N TYR A 306 -6.84 -7.27 -3.54
CA TYR A 306 -6.09 -7.89 -2.46
C TYR A 306 -7.06 -8.73 -1.63
N HIS A 307 -6.64 -9.93 -1.21
CA HIS A 307 -7.50 -10.92 -0.57
C HIS A 307 -7.78 -10.60 0.89
N GLY A 308 -6.82 -9.98 1.58
CA GLY A 308 -6.89 -9.62 3.00
C GLY A 308 -7.20 -8.14 3.24
N ASP A 309 -7.36 -7.76 4.50
CA ASP A 309 -7.40 -6.35 4.90
C ASP A 309 -6.43 -6.06 6.06
N SER A 310 -6.24 -4.79 6.40
CA SER A 310 -5.43 -4.38 7.54
C SER A 310 -5.94 -5.01 8.83
N PRO A 311 -5.05 -5.51 9.70
CA PRO A 311 -5.43 -5.97 11.03
C PRO A 311 -6.17 -4.93 11.86
N ILE A 312 -5.83 -3.63 11.72
CA ILE A 312 -6.51 -2.56 12.46
C ILE A 312 -7.91 -2.29 11.91
N ILE A 313 -8.13 -2.45 10.60
CA ILE A 313 -9.46 -2.28 10.01
C ILE A 313 -10.34 -3.50 10.30
N SER A 314 -9.73 -4.67 10.41
CA SER A 314 -10.43 -5.93 10.72
C SER A 314 -10.85 -6.05 12.19
N ALA A 315 -10.17 -5.33 13.10
CA ALA A 315 -10.41 -5.32 14.54
C ALA A 315 -11.54 -4.35 14.94
#